data_AF-A0A8R2FF04-F1
#
_entry.id   AF-A0A8R2FF04-F1
#
_cell.length_a   1.000
_cell.length_b   1.000
_cell.length_c   1.000
_cell.angle_alpha   90.00
_cell.angle_beta   90.00
_cell.angle_gamma   90.00
#
_symmetry.space_group_name_H-M   'P 1'
#
loop_
_entity.id
_entity.type
_entity.pdbx_description
1 polymer ?
#
loop_
_entity_poly.entity_id
_entity_poly.type
_entity_poly.pdbx_seq_one_letter_code
_entity_poly.pdbx_strand_id
1 'polypeptide(L)'
;NVVKSNTFLSFSFELMMELIQSDDLHAEEEEAYESIMMWLKYDLNERLKCLPELFKSIRLSLMSIDYLNDIVQEEELIRSDITSKHFSILLKFLSRILGAL
;
A
#
# COMPACT_ATOMS: atom_id res chain seq x y z
N ASN A 1 5.38 -1.45 -18.31
CA ASN A 1 4.75 -1.29 -16.98
C ASN A 1 4.39 0.15 -16.72
N VAL A 2 3.09 0.44 -16.66
CA VAL A 2 2.52 1.72 -16.21
C VAL A 2 3.02 2.07 -14.79
N VAL A 3 3.22 1.05 -13.96
CA VAL A 3 3.88 1.11 -12.65
C VAL A 3 5.29 1.74 -12.70
N LYS A 4 6.03 1.58 -13.81
CA LYS A 4 7.40 2.13 -13.95
C LYS A 4 7.44 3.58 -14.45
N SER A 5 6.33 4.14 -14.94
CA SER A 5 6.30 5.50 -15.52
C SER A 5 5.64 6.54 -14.61
N ASN A 6 5.23 6.18 -13.39
CA ASN A 6 4.53 7.06 -12.43
C ASN A 6 3.27 7.75 -12.96
N THR A 7 2.81 7.40 -14.16
CA THR A 7 1.60 7.97 -14.77
C THR A 7 0.35 7.65 -13.97
N PHE A 8 0.36 6.53 -13.23
CA PHE A 8 -0.70 6.16 -12.31
C PHE A 8 -0.91 7.17 -11.18
N LEU A 9 0.08 8.02 -10.84
CA LEU A 9 -0.05 8.98 -9.74
C LEU A 9 -1.19 9.99 -9.94
N SER A 10 -1.56 10.29 -11.19
CA SER A 10 -2.70 11.16 -11.51
C SER A 10 -4.03 10.43 -11.61
N PHE A 11 -4.04 9.10 -11.45
CA PHE A 11 -5.27 8.30 -11.59
C PHE A 11 -6.27 8.63 -10.48
N SER A 12 -7.55 8.53 -10.84
CA SER A 12 -8.63 8.47 -9.85
C SER A 12 -8.56 7.14 -9.09
N PHE A 13 -9.34 7.03 -8.02
CA PHE A 13 -9.44 5.77 -7.27
C PHE A 13 -9.89 4.61 -8.17
N GLU A 14 -10.88 4.84 -9.04
CA GLU A 14 -11.43 3.83 -9.94
C GLU A 14 -10.37 3.32 -10.92
N LEU A 15 -9.63 4.22 -11.56
CA LEU A 15 -8.54 3.86 -12.47
C LEU A 15 -7.39 3.15 -11.75
N MET A 16 -7.09 3.55 -10.51
CA MET A 16 -6.09 2.87 -9.70
C MET A 16 -6.53 1.44 -9.36
N MET A 17 -7.81 1.24 -9.01
CA MET A 17 -8.38 -0.08 -8.74
C MET A 17 -8.38 -0.97 -9.98
N GLU A 18 -8.80 -0.44 -11.14
CA GLU A 18 -8.72 -1.15 -12.41
C GLU A 18 -7.30 -1.59 -12.74
N LEU A 19 -6.30 -0.73 -12.48
CA LEU A 19 -4.90 -1.07 -12.68
C LEU A 19 -4.44 -2.22 -11.77
N ILE A 20 -4.75 -2.14 -10.46
CA ILE A 20 -4.31 -3.15 -9.47
C ILE A 20 -4.99 -4.49 -9.67
N GLN A 21 -6.27 -4.47 -10.07
CA GLN A 21 -7.07 -5.68 -10.28
C GLN A 21 -6.97 -6.24 -11.69
N SER A 22 -6.17 -5.62 -12.57
CA SER A 22 -6.00 -6.08 -13.93
C SER A 22 -5.27 -7.42 -13.97
N ASP A 23 -5.86 -8.41 -14.63
CA ASP A 23 -5.22 -9.71 -14.90
C ASP A 23 -3.95 -9.57 -15.78
N ASP A 24 -3.85 -8.46 -16.53
CA ASP A 24 -2.69 -8.12 -17.35
C ASP A 24 -1.59 -7.37 -16.56
N LEU A 25 -1.81 -7.09 -15.27
CA LEU A 25 -0.79 -6.51 -14.41
C LEU A 25 0.26 -7.58 -14.07
N HIS A 26 1.34 -7.60 -14.85
CA HIS A 26 2.53 -8.39 -14.55
C HIS A 26 3.39 -7.68 -13.49
N ALA A 27 2.94 -7.72 -12.23
CA ALA A 27 3.66 -7.20 -11.07
C ALA A 27 3.56 -8.19 -9.89
N GLU A 28 4.63 -8.26 -9.09
CA GLU A 28 4.59 -8.98 -7.82
C GLU A 28 3.74 -8.20 -6.79
N GLU A 29 3.26 -8.88 -5.75
CA GLU A 29 2.43 -8.24 -4.72
C GLU A 29 3.17 -7.09 -4.01
N GLU A 30 4.48 -7.24 -3.81
CA GLU A 30 5.37 -6.21 -3.25
C GLU A 30 5.42 -4.96 -4.17
N GLU A 31 5.54 -5.14 -5.49
CA GLU A 31 5.52 -4.03 -6.46
C GLU A 31 4.14 -3.33 -6.51
N ALA A 32 3.06 -4.10 -6.37
CA ALA A 32 1.70 -3.56 -6.30
C ALA A 32 1.50 -2.73 -5.03
N TYR A 33 2.01 -3.20 -3.88
CA TYR A 33 2.03 -2.45 -2.63
C TYR A 33 2.77 -1.13 -2.76
N GLU A 34 3.99 -1.14 -3.30
CA GLU A 34 4.80 0.06 -3.49
C GLU A 34 4.08 1.09 -4.37
N SER A 35 3.44 0.61 -5.45
CA SER A 35 2.65 1.45 -6.35
C SER A 35 1.47 2.11 -5.63
N ILE A 36 0.73 1.35 -4.83
CA ILE A 36 -0.37 1.88 -4.00
C ILE A 36 0.14 2.93 -3.03
N MET A 37 1.25 2.65 -2.33
CA MET A 37 1.82 3.57 -1.37
C MET A 37 2.32 4.85 -2.04
N MET A 38 2.93 4.76 -3.22
CA MET A 38 3.34 5.93 -4.00
C MET A 38 2.14 6.77 -4.43
N TRP A 39 1.05 6.11 -4.89
CA TRP A 39 -0.19 6.78 -5.27
C TRP A 39 -0.87 7.48 -4.09
N LEU A 40 -0.90 6.83 -2.92
CA LEU A 40 -1.42 7.42 -1.68
C LEU A 40 -0.58 8.62 -1.23
N LYS A 41 0.75 8.47 -1.18
CA LYS A 41 1.68 9.53 -0.74
C LYS A 41 1.61 10.79 -1.63
N TYR A 42 1.20 10.66 -2.89
CA TYR A 42 1.01 11.79 -3.80
C TYR A 42 -0.11 12.75 -3.37
N ASP A 43 -1.19 12.24 -2.78
CA ASP A 43 -2.29 13.04 -2.20
C ASP A 43 -2.87 12.34 -0.97
N LEU A 44 -2.06 12.31 0.09
CA LEU A 44 -2.31 11.47 1.26
C LEU A 44 -3.64 11.79 1.95
N ASN A 45 -3.98 13.08 2.06
CA ASN A 45 -5.18 13.51 2.77
C ASN A 45 -6.46 13.02 2.09
N GLU A 46 -6.53 13.11 0.76
CA GLU A 46 -7.71 12.70 0.01
C GLU A 46 -7.77 11.20 -0.24
N ARG A 47 -6.62 10.55 -0.43
CA ARG A 47 -6.56 9.16 -0.91
C ARG A 47 -6.50 8.12 0.20
N LEU A 48 -6.10 8.48 1.42
CA LEU A 48 -6.01 7.52 2.51
C LEU A 48 -7.33 6.85 2.86
N LYS A 49 -8.47 7.53 2.64
CA LYS A 49 -9.80 6.93 2.83
C LYS A 49 -10.02 5.70 1.94
N CYS A 50 -9.28 5.57 0.83
CA CYS A 50 -9.32 4.44 -0.09
C CYS A 50 -8.43 3.26 0.32
N LEU A 51 -7.53 3.46 1.31
CA LEU A 51 -6.56 2.45 1.77
C LEU A 51 -7.19 1.08 2.06
N PRO A 52 -8.34 0.98 2.77
CA PRO A 52 -8.91 -0.32 3.08
C PRO A 52 -9.33 -1.13 1.84
N GLU A 53 -9.83 -0.48 0.79
CA GLU A 53 -10.24 -1.18 -0.43
C GLU A 53 -9.03 -1.53 -1.32
N LEU A 54 -8.04 -0.65 -1.40
CA LEU A 54 -6.79 -0.91 -2.11
C LEU A 54 -6.08 -2.14 -1.54
N PHE A 55 -6.00 -2.24 -0.21
CA PHE A 55 -5.29 -3.33 0.46
C PHE A 55 -6.01 -4.68 0.40
N LYS A 56 -7.33 -4.70 0.18
CA LYS A 56 -8.05 -5.96 -0.10
C LYS A 56 -7.65 -6.57 -1.44
N SER A 57 -7.14 -5.75 -2.36
CA SER A 57 -6.72 -6.21 -3.69
C SER A 57 -5.28 -6.77 -3.67
N ILE A 58 -4.55 -6.58 -2.56
CA ILE A 58 -3.20 -7.13 -2.37
C ILE A 58 -3.28 -8.40 -1.51
N ARG A 59 -2.64 -9.46 -1.98
CA ARG A 59 -2.50 -10.72 -1.24
C ARG A 59 -1.21 -10.67 -0.42
N LEU A 60 -1.28 -10.00 0.73
CA LEU A 60 -0.14 -9.87 1.66
C LEU A 60 0.47 -11.22 2.08
N SER A 61 -0.30 -12.31 2.04
CA SER A 61 0.19 -13.67 2.32
C SER A 61 1.18 -14.22 1.29
N LEU A 62 1.31 -13.59 0.13
CA LEU A 62 2.26 -13.96 -0.92
C LEU A 62 3.56 -13.15 -0.86
N MET A 63 3.60 -12.11 -0.03
CA MET A 63 4.82 -11.36 0.24
C MET A 63 5.71 -12.11 1.22
N SER A 64 7.02 -11.82 1.19
CA SER A 64 7.93 -12.40 2.18
C SER A 64 7.71 -11.82 3.58
N ILE A 65 7.91 -12.63 4.61
CA ILE A 65 7.80 -12.19 6.01
C ILE A 65 8.82 -11.08 6.30
N ASP A 66 10.03 -11.18 5.75
CA ASP A 66 11.08 -10.17 5.91
C ASP A 66 10.62 -8.83 5.34
N TYR A 67 10.05 -8.81 4.12
CA TYR A 67 9.52 -7.59 3.53
C TYR A 67 8.37 -6.98 4.35
N LEU A 68 7.43 -7.80 4.82
CA LEU A 68 6.34 -7.33 5.67
C LEU A 68 6.85 -6.74 7.01
N ASN A 69 7.89 -7.34 7.59
CA ASN A 69 8.53 -6.82 8.80
C ASN A 69 9.24 -5.48 8.53
N ASP A 70 9.91 -5.35 7.39
CA ASP A 70 10.59 -4.12 6.98
C ASP A 70 9.58 -2.97 6.82
N ILE A 71 8.43 -3.23 6.18
CA ILE A 71 7.34 -2.24 6.08
C ILE A 71 6.89 -1.77 7.46
N VAL A 72 6.63 -2.71 8.38
CA VAL A 72 6.15 -2.35 9.73
C VAL A 72 7.19 -1.51 10.47
N GLN A 73 8.48 -1.87 10.37
CA GLN A 73 9.55 -1.10 10.98
C GLN A 73 9.68 0.31 10.39
N GLU A 74 9.64 0.45 9.07
CA GLU A 74 9.72 1.75 8.40
C GLU A 74 8.57 2.67 8.86
N GLU A 75 7.35 2.15 8.90
CA GLU A 75 6.16 2.89 9.33
C GLU A 75 6.19 3.24 10.84
N GLU A 76 6.76 2.38 11.70
CA GLU A 76 6.95 2.67 13.12
C GLU A 76 7.99 3.78 13.35
N LEU A 77 9.08 3.77 12.58
CA LEU A 77 10.09 4.84 12.61
C LEU A 77 9.47 6.18 12.19
N ILE A 78 8.70 6.20 11.10
CA ILE A 78 7.99 7.40 10.63
C ILE A 78 7.00 7.91 11.69
N ARG A 79 6.32 7.01 12.42
CA ARG A 79 5.41 7.39 13.51
C ARG A 79 6.12 8.08 14.68
N SER A 80 7.39 7.74 14.94
CA SER A 80 8.16 8.37 16.02
C SER A 80 8.53 9.83 15.71
N ASP A 81 8.64 10.19 14.43
CA ASP A 81 8.95 11.54 13.98
C ASP A 81 7.71 12.39 13.66
N ILE A 82 6.57 11.78 13.29
CA ILE A 82 5.34 12.50 12.92
C ILE A 82 4.11 11.81 13.52
N THR A 83 3.40 12.50 14.43
CA THR A 83 2.18 12.04 15.10
C THR A 83 0.95 12.15 14.18
N SER A 84 0.94 11.40 13.09
CA SER A 84 -0.21 11.34 12.18
C SER A 84 -1.11 10.15 12.51
N LYS A 85 -2.40 10.41 12.81
CA LYS A 85 -3.42 9.38 13.07
C LYS A 85 -3.54 8.36 11.92
N HIS A 86 -3.11 8.75 10.72
CA HIS A 86 -3.18 8.00 9.49
C HIS A 86 -2.23 6.79 9.46
N PHE A 87 -0.98 6.96 9.90
CA PHE A 87 0.03 5.89 10.01
C PHE A 87 -0.40 4.81 11.00
N SER A 88 -1.11 5.20 12.07
CA SER A 88 -1.60 4.24 13.06
C SER A 88 -2.64 3.26 12.50
N ILE A 89 -3.37 3.59 11.42
CA ILE A 89 -4.37 2.68 10.84
C ILE A 89 -3.68 1.59 10.01
N LEU A 90 -2.71 1.99 9.18
CA LEU A 90 -1.93 1.07 8.36
C LEU A 90 -1.12 0.08 9.22
N LEU A 91 -0.42 0.59 10.24
CA LEU A 91 0.31 -0.24 11.20
C LEU A 91 -0.60 -1.24 11.94
N LYS A 92 -1.80 -0.82 12.35
CA LYS A 92 -2.79 -1.73 12.97
C LYS A 92 -3.29 -2.80 12.01
N PHE A 93 -3.43 -2.46 10.72
CA PHE A 93 -3.83 -3.43 9.70
C PHE A 93 -2.74 -4.47 9.47
N LEU A 94 -1.49 -4.04 9.28
CA LEU A 94 -0.34 -4.91 9.03
C LEU A 94 0.01 -5.78 10.25
N SER A 95 0.08 -5.20 11.45
CA SER A 95 0.33 -5.96 12.69
C SER A 95 -0.72 -7.05 12.96
N ARG A 96 -1.99 -6.78 12.61
CA ARG A 96 -3.06 -7.77 12.75
C ARG A 96 -2.94 -8.92 11.75
N ILE A 97 -2.36 -8.68 10.58
CA ILE A 97 -2.11 -9.71 9.56
C ILE A 97 -0.88 -10.53 9.92
N LEU A 98 0.24 -9.88 10.29
CA LEU A 98 1.45 -10.57 10.73
C LEU A 98 1.24 -11.39 12.00
N GLY A 99 0.45 -10.90 12.97
CA GLY A 99 0.12 -11.66 14.17
C GLY A 99 -0.85 -12.83 13.95
N ALA A 100 -1.42 -12.96 12.74
CA ALA A 100 -2.35 -14.02 12.37
C ALA A 100 -1.74 -15.05 11.38
N LEU A 101 -0.54 -14.77 10.86
CA LEU A 101 0.28 -15.69 10.07
C LEU A 101 1.21 -16.49 11.00
#